data_AF-A0A8X6VKJ2-F1
#
_entry.id   AF-A0A8X6VKJ2-F1
#
_cell.length_a   1.000
_cell.length_b   1.000
_cell.length_c   1.000
_cell.angle_alpha   90.00
_cell.angle_beta   90.00
_cell.angle_gamma   90.00
#
_symmetry.space_group_name_H-M   'P 1'
#
loop_
_entity.id
_entity.type
_entity.pdbx_description
1 polymer ?
#
loop_
_entity_poly.entity_id
_entity_poly.type
_entity_poly.pdbx_seq_one_letter_code
_entity_poly.pdbx_strand_id
1 'polypeptide(L)'
;MTLMDRAATSQVLNQDWHQDGRIRVLRNRGERSLAACIPRNHSGPSPGVKIWGTIGYTSWLPIFRIAGTLNSAHYISGVLRPVVLAFIPAL
;
A
#
# COMPACT_ATOMS: atom_id res chain seq x y z
N MET A 1 -12.37 -27.10 28.15
CA MET A 1 -11.53 -27.69 27.08
C MET A 1 -11.60 -26.74 25.89
N THR A 2 -10.62 -25.90 25.56
CA THR A 2 -9.26 -25.73 26.09
C THR A 2 -8.87 -24.25 25.93
N LEU A 3 -8.29 -23.70 26.99
CA LEU A 3 -7.85 -22.32 27.16
C LEU A 3 -6.52 -22.10 26.43
N MET A 4 -6.49 -22.26 25.10
CA MET A 4 -5.25 -22.19 24.30
C MET A 4 -5.26 -21.20 23.14
N ASP A 5 -6.29 -20.35 22.98
CA ASP A 5 -6.39 -19.48 21.79
C ASP A 5 -6.66 -17.99 22.09
N ARG A 6 -6.06 -17.49 23.18
CA ARG A 6 -6.01 -16.04 23.47
C ARG A 6 -4.60 -15.44 23.44
N ALA A 7 -3.57 -16.29 23.53
CA ALA A 7 -2.18 -15.86 23.43
C ALA A 7 -1.74 -15.60 21.98
N ALA A 8 -2.21 -16.44 21.03
CA ALA A 8 -1.94 -16.27 19.61
C ALA A 8 -2.56 -14.97 19.06
N THR A 9 -3.80 -14.66 19.46
CA THR A 9 -4.51 -13.43 19.06
C THR A 9 -3.83 -12.17 19.61
N SER A 10 -3.24 -12.24 20.81
CA SER A 10 -2.47 -11.12 21.39
C SER A 10 -1.13 -10.88 20.66
N GLN A 11 -0.44 -11.94 20.24
CA GLN A 11 0.82 -11.82 19.49
C GLN A 11 0.62 -11.26 18.07
N VAL A 12 -0.54 -11.47 17.44
CA VAL A 12 -0.84 -10.92 16.11
C VAL A 12 -1.11 -9.40 16.18
N LEU A 13 -1.65 -8.90 17.30
CA LEU A 13 -1.98 -7.48 17.47
C LEU A 13 -0.76 -6.59 17.81
N ASN A 14 0.38 -7.19 18.20
CA ASN A 14 1.64 -6.49 18.51
C ASN A 14 2.70 -6.64 17.40
N GLN A 15 2.30 -7.01 16.18
CA GLN A 15 3.17 -6.82 15.03
C GLN A 15 3.10 -5.36 14.61
N ASP A 16 4.05 -4.56 15.11
CA ASP A 16 4.39 -3.28 14.50
C ASP A 16 4.76 -3.56 13.04
N TRP A 17 3.85 -3.23 12.12
CA TRP A 17 4.07 -3.25 10.68
C TRP A 17 5.00 -2.12 10.27
N HIS A 18 6.19 -2.04 10.88
CA HIS A 18 7.25 -1.13 10.47
C HIS A 18 7.78 -1.57 9.10
N GLN A 19 7.07 -1.20 8.04
CA GLN A 19 7.58 -1.20 6.69
C GLN A 19 8.61 -0.07 6.57
N ASP A 20 9.87 -0.35 6.92
CA ASP A 20 10.98 0.59 6.80
C ASP A 20 11.42 0.85 5.34
N GLY A 21 10.70 0.26 4.36
CA GLY A 21 10.91 0.45 2.93
C GLY A 21 12.26 -0.07 2.43
N ARG A 22 12.98 -0.86 3.25
CA ARG A 22 14.31 -1.35 2.89
C ARG A 22 14.21 -2.58 1.98
N ILE A 23 14.86 -2.49 0.83
CA ILE A 23 14.96 -3.60 -0.12
C ILE A 23 16.02 -4.59 0.40
N ARG A 24 15.64 -5.86 0.55
CA ARG A 24 16.59 -6.93 0.86
C ARG A 24 17.34 -7.30 -0.42
N VAL A 25 18.60 -6.88 -0.49
CA VAL A 25 19.51 -7.26 -1.57
C VAL A 25 20.26 -8.53 -1.12
N LEU A 26 20.28 -9.58 -1.95
CA LEU A 26 21.11 -10.76 -1.69
C LEU A 26 22.59 -10.34 -1.73
N ARG A 27 23.38 -10.75 -0.73
CA ARG A 27 24.79 -10.40 -0.60
C ARG A 27 25.64 -11.62 -0.38
N ASN A 28 26.86 -11.60 -0.90
CA ASN A 28 27.84 -12.63 -0.57
C ASN A 28 28.29 -12.50 0.89
N ARG A 29 28.62 -13.63 1.50
CA ARG A 29 29.11 -13.70 2.88
C ARG A 29 30.36 -12.81 3.03
N GLY A 30 30.28 -11.77 3.86
CA GLY A 30 31.39 -10.84 4.13
C GLY A 30 31.26 -9.45 3.48
N GLU A 31 30.25 -9.22 2.64
CA GLU A 31 29.98 -7.87 2.13
C GLU A 31 29.42 -6.95 3.23
N ARG A 32 30.08 -5.80 3.45
CA ARG A 32 29.61 -4.75 4.38
C ARG A 32 28.51 -3.91 3.76
N SER A 33 27.56 -3.43 4.56
CA SER A 33 26.54 -2.47 4.13
C SER A 33 27.17 -1.24 3.48
N LEU A 34 26.85 -0.97 2.20
CA LEU A 34 27.30 0.23 1.52
C LEU A 34 26.30 1.34 1.81
N ALA A 35 26.77 2.51 2.26
CA ALA A 35 25.94 3.67 2.53
C ALA A 35 25.12 4.14 1.29
N ALA A 36 25.55 3.75 0.08
CA ALA A 36 24.81 3.98 -1.16
C ALA A 36 23.51 3.16 -1.26
N CYS A 37 23.41 2.02 -0.57
CA CYS A 37 22.23 1.15 -0.58
C CYS A 37 21.20 1.48 0.51
N ILE A 38 21.51 2.44 1.38
CA ILE A 38 20.62 2.89 2.46
C ILE A 38 19.96 4.19 1.99
N PRO A 39 18.62 4.24 1.84
CA PRO A 39 17.92 5.48 1.52
C PRO A 39 18.27 6.54 2.59
N ARG A 40 18.87 7.67 2.19
CA ARG A 40 19.24 8.73 3.15
C ARG A 40 18.04 9.50 3.68
N ASN A 41 16.99 9.62 2.87
CA ASN A 41 15.78 10.38 3.19
C ASN A 41 14.56 9.50 2.97
N HIS A 42 13.73 9.34 4.00
CA HIS A 42 12.40 8.72 3.87
C HIS A 42 11.34 9.71 3.34
N SER A 43 11.67 11.02 3.32
CA SER A 43 10.76 12.14 2.99
C SER A 43 11.04 12.77 1.63
N GLY A 44 12.09 12.34 0.92
CA GLY A 44 12.35 12.79 -0.45
C GLY A 44 11.35 12.21 -1.45
N PRO A 45 11.35 12.66 -2.73
CA PRO A 45 10.54 12.04 -3.78
C PRO A 45 10.92 10.56 -3.91
N SER A 46 10.16 9.70 -3.25
CA SER A 46 10.28 8.26 -3.43
C SER A 46 9.55 7.90 -4.72
N PRO A 47 10.18 7.15 -5.64
CA PRO A 47 9.48 6.63 -6.81
C PRO A 47 8.35 5.72 -6.34
N GLY A 48 7.12 6.26 -6.38
CA GLY A 48 5.91 5.59 -5.92
C GLY A 48 4.83 5.64 -6.98
N VAL A 49 4.06 4.56 -7.09
CA VAL A 49 2.88 4.50 -7.95
C VAL A 49 1.67 4.88 -7.09
N LYS A 50 1.02 5.99 -7.42
CA LYS A 50 -0.28 6.33 -6.83
C LYS A 50 -1.36 5.53 -7.54
N ILE A 51 -2.18 4.84 -6.76
CA ILE A 51 -3.29 4.05 -7.25
C ILE A 51 -4.57 4.43 -6.50
N TRP A 52 -5.69 4.23 -7.17
CA TRP A 52 -7.02 4.34 -6.61
C TRP A 52 -7.81 3.08 -6.98
N GLY A 53 -8.59 2.59 -6.04
CA GLY A 53 -9.48 1.46 -6.24
C GLY A 53 -10.64 1.55 -5.27
N THR A 54 -11.71 0.83 -5.55
CA THR A 54 -12.86 0.72 -4.65
C THR A 54 -13.21 -0.74 -4.49
N ILE A 55 -13.61 -1.09 -3.29
CA ILE A 55 -14.02 -2.43 -2.92
C ILE A 55 -15.46 -2.31 -2.45
N GLY A 56 -16.36 -2.97 -3.16
CA GLY A 56 -17.76 -3.13 -2.79
C GLY A 56 -17.98 -4.42 -1.99
N TYR A 57 -19.20 -4.62 -1.52
CA TYR A 57 -19.54 -5.81 -0.74
C TYR A 57 -19.48 -7.10 -1.58
N THR A 58 -19.89 -7.01 -2.84
CA THR A 58 -19.97 -8.15 -3.77
C THR A 58 -18.95 -8.06 -4.91
N SER A 59 -18.28 -6.92 -5.09
CA SER A 59 -17.48 -6.62 -6.27
C SER A 59 -16.24 -5.79 -5.96
N TRP A 60 -15.24 -5.88 -6.83
CA TRP A 60 -14.00 -5.11 -6.76
C TRP A 60 -13.91 -4.26 -8.02
N LEU A 61 -13.71 -2.95 -7.86
CA LEU A 61 -13.49 -2.08 -9.02
C LEU A 61 -12.05 -2.23 -9.52
N PRO A 62 -11.82 -2.04 -10.83
CA PRO A 62 -10.47 -2.00 -11.37
C PRO A 62 -9.61 -0.97 -10.62
N ILE A 63 -8.32 -1.29 -10.44
CA ILE A 63 -7.37 -0.37 -9.82
C ILE A 63 -6.82 0.56 -10.90
N PHE A 64 -6.90 1.87 -10.65
CA PHE A 64 -6.46 2.91 -11.56
C PHE A 64 -5.20 3.58 -11.05
N ARG A 65 -4.22 3.77 -11.94
CA ARG A 65 -3.03 4.56 -11.63
C ARG A 65 -3.36 6.05 -11.73
N ILE A 66 -3.10 6.80 -10.66
CA ILE A 66 -3.22 8.26 -10.66
C ILE A 66 -1.87 8.88 -11.02
N ALA A 67 -1.84 9.64 -12.11
CA ALA A 67 -0.71 10.48 -12.45
C ALA A 67 -0.79 11.82 -11.71
N GLY A 68 0.35 12.32 -11.22
CA GLY A 68 0.41 13.62 -10.55
C GLY A 68 -0.41 13.69 -9.26
N THR A 69 -0.76 14.89 -8.81
CA THR A 69 -1.51 15.10 -7.57
C THR A 69 -3.01 14.86 -7.80
N LEU A 70 -3.64 14.05 -6.93
CA LEU A 70 -5.09 13.89 -6.94
C LEU A 70 -5.71 15.10 -6.21
N ASN A 71 -6.30 16.01 -6.98
CA ASN A 71 -7.14 17.08 -6.44
C ASN A 71 -8.62 16.79 -6.72
N SER A 72 -9.52 17.63 -6.21
CA SER A 72 -10.97 17.46 -6.38
C SER A 72 -11.40 17.43 -7.85
N ALA A 73 -10.88 18.34 -8.69
CA ALA A 73 -11.20 18.37 -10.11
C ALA A 73 -10.74 17.08 -10.82
N HIS A 74 -9.52 16.63 -10.53
CA HIS A 74 -8.93 15.43 -11.12
C HIS A 74 -9.64 14.16 -10.65
N TYR A 75 -10.11 14.15 -9.40
CA TYR A 75 -10.98 13.10 -8.88
C TYR A 75 -12.33 13.07 -9.62
N ILE A 76 -12.98 14.23 -9.78
CA ILE A 76 -14.28 14.30 -10.46
C ILE A 76 -14.18 13.84 -11.93
N SER A 77 -13.20 14.36 -12.66
CA SER A 77 -13.05 14.07 -14.09
C SER A 77 -12.43 12.70 -14.37
N GLY A 78 -11.47 12.27 -13.55
CA GLY A 78 -10.68 11.06 -13.81
C GLY A 78 -11.16 9.81 -13.09
N VAL A 79 -11.91 9.95 -11.99
CA VAL A 79 -12.31 8.82 -11.15
C VAL A 79 -13.83 8.76 -11.00
N LEU A 80 -14.44 9.82 -10.48
CA LEU A 80 -15.86 9.81 -10.10
C LEU A 80 -16.78 9.62 -11.31
N ARG A 81 -16.67 10.48 -12.34
CA ARG A 81 -17.53 10.41 -13.53
C ARG A 81 -17.34 9.14 -14.34
N PRO A 82 -16.12 8.73 -14.73
CA PRO A 82 -15.94 7.57 -15.60
C PRO A 82 -16.00 6.23 -14.87
N VAL A 83 -15.57 6.15 -13.61
CA VAL A 83 -15.44 4.88 -12.88
C VAL A 83 -16.56 4.71 -11.87
N VAL A 84 -16.69 5.62 -10.90
CA VAL A 84 -17.62 5.41 -9.79
C VAL A 84 -19.06 5.38 -10.28
N LEU A 85 -19.49 6.37 -11.07
CA LEU A 85 -20.88 6.45 -11.54
C LEU A 85 -21.29 5.23 -12.39
N ALA A 86 -20.37 4.66 -13.17
CA ALA A 86 -20.64 3.46 -13.96
C ALA A 86 -20.89 2.21 -13.10
N PHE A 87 -20.41 2.21 -11.86
CA PHE A 87 -20.44 1.05 -10.97
C PHE A 87 -21.38 1.19 -9.78
N ILE A 88 -21.98 2.35 -9.53
CA ILE A 88 -23.03 2.53 -8.50
C ILE A 88 -24.16 1.50 -8.62
N PRO A 89 -24.65 1.11 -9.81
CA PRO A 89 -25.68 0.08 -9.91
C PRO A 89 -25.24 -1.33 -9.46
N ALA A 90 -23.93 -1.55 -9.29
CA ALA A 90 -23.30 -2.84 -8.97
C ALA A 90 -22.58 -2.86 -7.61
N LEU A 91 -22.70 -1.77 -6.83
CA LEU A 91 -22.24 -1.63 -5.45
C LEU A 91 -23.36 -1.99 -4.47
#